data_AF-A0A2I0CXG8-F1
#
_entry.id   AF-A0A2I0CXG8-F1
#
_cell.length_a   1.000
_cell.length_b   1.000
_cell.length_c   1.000
_cell.angle_alpha   90.00
_cell.angle_beta   90.00
_cell.angle_gamma   90.00
#
_symmetry.space_group_name_H-M   'P 1'
#
loop_
_entity.id
_entity.type
_entity.pdbx_description
1 polymer ?
#
loop_
_entity_poly.entity_id
_entity_poly.type
_entity_poly.pdbx_seq_one_letter_code
_entity_poly.pdbx_strand_id
1 'polypeptide(L)' 'MNKIQYVYDAGGHKKSVIVPVELWERTLQVQDSKTAPCNPEEYYGIYRDRIKNPLELARALRSEWNRG' A
#
# COMPACT_ATOMS: atom_id res chain seq x y z
N MET A 1 10.01 25.92 11.74
CA MET A 1 10.14 26.14 10.28
C MET A 1 10.38 24.77 9.66
N ASN A 2 9.31 24.05 9.31
CA ASN A 2 9.39 22.63 8.96
C ASN A 2 9.56 22.50 7.45
N LYS A 3 10.80 22.62 6.99
CA LYS A 3 11.13 22.52 5.56
C LYS A 3 11.68 21.14 5.24
N ILE A 4 11.30 20.62 4.08
CA ILE A 4 11.89 19.41 3.51
C ILE A 4 13.35 19.68 3.17
N GLN A 5 14.24 18.75 3.51
CA GLN A 5 15.65 18.82 3.15
C GLN A 5 15.98 17.76 2.11
N TYR A 6 16.80 18.12 1.13
CA TYR A 6 17.27 17.19 0.10
C TYR A 6 18.72 16.84 0.38
N VAL A 7 19.05 15.56 0.30
CA VAL A 7 20.40 15.04 0.39
C VAL A 7 20.87 14.76 -1.02
N TYR A 8 22.05 15.28 -1.36
CA TYR A 8 22.65 15.15 -2.67
C TYR A 8 23.87 14.23 -2.61
N ASP A 9 24.15 13.53 -3.70
CA ASP A 9 25.40 12.79 -3.86
C ASP A 9 26.57 13.73 -4.22
N ALA A 10 27.78 13.17 -4.35
CA ALA A 10 28.97 13.94 -4.71
C ALA A 10 28.89 14.58 -6.12
N GLY A 11 28.00 14.08 -6.99
CA GLY A 11 27.73 14.63 -8.32
C GLY A 11 26.65 15.72 -8.33
N GLY A 12 26.05 16.04 -7.18
CA GLY A 12 24.96 17.01 -7.08
C GLY A 12 23.59 16.46 -7.48
N HIS A 13 23.44 15.14 -7.62
CA HIS A 13 22.13 14.52 -7.87
C HIS A 13 21.41 14.25 -6.56
N LYS A 14 20.08 14.39 -6.55
CA LYS A 14 19.26 14.07 -5.38
C LYS A 14 19.34 12.58 -5.08
N LYS A 15 19.82 12.23 -3.90
CA LYS A 15 19.96 10.84 -3.42
C LYS A 15 18.84 10.46 -2.45
N SER A 16 18.47 11.38 -1.56
CA SER A 16 17.40 11.15 -0.57
C SER A 16 16.77 12.46 -0.08
N VAL A 17 15.73 12.34 0.73
CA VAL A 17 14.97 13.46 1.28
C VAL A 17 14.72 13.23 2.76
N ILE A 18 14.84 14.27 3.56
CA ILE A 18 14.48 14.28 4.99
C ILE A 18 13.20 15.11 5.11
N VAL A 19 12.13 14.46 5.55
CA VAL A 19 10.80 15.06 5.70
C VAL A 19 10.51 15.24 7.19
N PRO A 20 10.17 16.46 7.64
CA PRO A 20 9.68 16.68 9.00
C PRO A 20 8.47 15.80 9.32
N VAL A 21 8.43 15.25 10.54
CA VAL A 21 7.41 14.26 10.95
C VAL A 21 5.99 14.81 10.81
N GLU A 22 5.77 16.10 11.07
CA GLU A 22 4.45 16.72 11.00
C GLU A 22 3.95 16.85 9.56
N LEU A 23 4.86 16.92 8.58
CA LEU A 23 4.52 16.87 7.16
C LEU A 23 4.28 15.43 6.69
N TRP A 24 5.03 14.47 7.24
CA TRP A 24 4.83 13.06 6.96
C TRP A 24 3.47 12.57 7.45
N GLU A 25 3.11 12.87 8.70
CA GLU A 25 1.84 12.48 9.32
C GLU A 25 0.62 13.04 8.57
N ARG A 26 0.68 14.30 8.11
CA ARG A 26 -0.38 14.87 7.26
C ARG A 26 -0.58 14.11 5.95
N THR A 27 0.49 13.55 5.39
CA THR A 27 0.41 12.75 4.17
C THR A 27 -0.25 11.39 4.44
N LEU A 28 0.02 10.80 5.61
CA LEU A 28 -0.62 9.56 6.04
C LEU A 28 -2.11 9.74 6.34
N GLN A 29 -2.49 10.87 6.96
CA GLN A 29 -3.91 11.21 7.21
C GLN A 29 -4.72 11.38 5.91
N VAL A 30 -4.07 11.70 4.77
CA VAL A 30 -4.72 11.72 3.45
C VAL A 30 -5.00 10.30 2.94
N GLN A 31 -4.25 9.29 3.39
CA GLN A 31 -4.47 7.87 3.05
C GLN A 31 -5.54 7.18 3.93
N ASP A 32 -5.92 7.77 5.07
CA ASP A 32 -6.94 7.20 5.97
C ASP A 32 -8.39 7.26 5.44
N SER A 33 -8.60 7.69 4.20
CA SER A 33 -9.93 7.74 3.56
C SER A 33 -10.24 6.55 2.65
N LYS A 34 -9.71 5.36 2.95
CA LYS A 34 -10.39 4.12 2.57
C LYS A 34 -10.84 3.35 3.80
N THR A 35 -11.76 3.98 4.54
CA THR A 35 -12.62 3.31 5.55
C THR A 35 -13.62 2.36 4.88
N ALA A 36 -13.66 2.31 3.55
CA ALA A 36 -14.41 1.29 2.83
C ALA A 36 -13.78 -0.08 3.12
N PRO A 37 -14.55 -1.07 3.59
CA PRO A 37 -14.06 -2.43 3.71
C PRO A 37 -13.48 -2.85 2.36
N CYS A 38 -12.23 -3.34 2.38
CA CYS A 38 -11.60 -3.90 1.18
C CYS A 38 -12.53 -4.99 0.63
N ASN A 39 -13.10 -4.77 -0.55
CA ASN A 39 -13.86 -5.78 -1.28
C ASN A 39 -12.92 -6.46 -2.28
N PRO A 40 -12.44 -7.70 -2.01
CA PRO A 40 -11.49 -8.38 -2.88
C PRO A 40 -12.01 -8.60 -4.30
N GLU A 41 -13.35 -8.65 -4.48
CA GLU A 41 -13.98 -8.84 -5.79
C GLU A 41 -13.68 -7.73 -6.80
N GLU A 42 -13.39 -6.51 -6.32
CA GLU A 42 -13.03 -5.38 -7.16
C GLU A 42 -11.67 -5.58 -7.87
N TYR A 43 -10.86 -6.54 -7.40
CA TYR A 43 -9.52 -6.81 -7.88
C TYR A 43 -9.41 -8.10 -8.71
N TYR A 44 -10.50 -8.85 -8.89
CA TYR A 44 -10.48 -10.11 -9.64
C TYR A 44 -10.40 -9.94 -11.16
N GLY A 45 -10.66 -8.74 -11.68
CA GLY A 45 -10.55 -8.43 -13.10
C GLY A 45 -11.34 -9.43 -13.96
N ILE A 46 -10.67 -10.01 -14.96
CA ILE A 46 -11.27 -10.99 -15.89
C ILE A 46 -11.70 -12.31 -15.22
N TYR A 47 -11.26 -12.56 -13.99
CA TYR A 47 -11.58 -13.78 -13.24
C TYR A 47 -12.81 -13.63 -12.34
N ARG A 48 -13.44 -12.44 -12.32
CA ARG A 48 -14.60 -12.16 -11.47
C ARG A 48 -15.70 -13.21 -11.62
N ASP A 49 -16.03 -13.60 -12.84
CA ASP A 49 -17.09 -14.59 -13.13
C ASP A 49 -16.64 -16.05 -12.89
N ARG A 50 -15.34 -16.27 -12.74
CA ARG A 50 -14.75 -17.60 -12.50
C ARG A 50 -14.56 -17.88 -11.01
N ILE A 51 -14.41 -16.84 -10.20
CA ILE A 51 -14.31 -16.95 -8.74
C ILE A 51 -15.72 -16.95 -8.15
N LYS A 52 -16.38 -18.11 -8.24
CA LYS A 52 -17.74 -18.31 -7.73
C LYS A 52 -17.82 -18.19 -6.20
N ASN A 53 -16.74 -18.49 -5.49
CA ASN A 53 -16.66 -18.38 -4.03
C ASN A 53 -15.32 -17.75 -3.59
N PRO A 54 -15.26 -16.40 -3.52
CA PRO A 54 -14.08 -15.62 -3.12
C PRO A 54 -13.50 -16.05 -1.77
N LEU A 55 -14.39 -16.34 -0.81
CA LEU A 55 -14.03 -16.65 0.57
C LEU A 55 -13.35 -18.01 0.69
N GLU A 56 -13.87 -19.03 -0.01
CA GLU A 56 -13.26 -20.35 -0.04
C GLU A 56 -11.89 -20.34 -0.72
N LEU A 57 -11.76 -19.61 -1.83
CA LEU A 57 -10.49 -19.47 -2.53
C LEU A 57 -9.44 -18.81 -1.64
N ALA A 58 -9.80 -17.72 -0.96
CA ALA A 58 -8.92 -17.03 -0.02
C ALA A 58 -8.48 -17.93 1.14
N ARG A 59 -9.40 -18.75 1.69
CA ARG A 59 -9.10 -19.72 2.75
C ARG A 59 -8.15 -20.81 2.27
N ALA A 60 -8.36 -21.35 1.07
CA ALA A 60 -7.50 -22.37 0.48
C ALA A 60 -6.06 -21.85 0.29
N LEU A 61 -5.92 -20.66 -0.32
CA LEU A 61 -4.63 -20.00 -0.53
C LEU A 61 -3.89 -19.73 0.79
N ARG A 62 -4.62 -19.29 1.83
CA ARG A 62 -4.04 -19.06 3.16
C ARG A 62 -3.56 -20.37 3.80
N SER A 63 -4.29 -21.47 3.61
CA SER A 63 -3.88 -22.77 4.14
C SER A 63 -2.63 -23.32 3.44
N GLU A 64 -2.55 -23.16 2.12
CA GLU A 64 -1.37 -23.52 1.31
C GLU A 64 -0.15 -22.70 1.74
N TRP A 65 -0.33 -21.39 1.95
CA TRP A 65 0.74 -20.50 2.42
C TRP A 65 1.25 -20.87 3.81
N ASN A 66 0.37 -21.21 4.75
CA ASN A 66 0.73 -21.61 6.11
C ASN A 66 1.34 -23.02 6.18
N ARG A 67 1.24 -23.82 5.12
CA ARG A 67 1.83 -25.16 5.02
C ARG A 67 3.30 -25.11 4.61
N GLY A 68 3.76 -23.99 4.05
CA GLY A 68 5.17 -23.72 3.76
C GLY A 68 5.89 -23.08 4.96
#